data_AF-A0A7C3L3G1-F1
#
_entry.id   AF-A0A7C3L3G1-F1
#
_cell.length_a   1.000
_cell.length_b   1.000
_cell.length_c   1.000
_cell.angle_alpha   90.00
_cell.angle_beta   90.00
_cell.angle_gamma   90.00
#
_symmetry.space_group_name_H-M   'P 1'
#
loop_
_entity.id
_entity.type
_entity.pdbx_description
1 polymer ?
#
loop_
_entity_poly.entity_id
_entity_poly.type
_entity_poly.pdbx_seq_one_letter_code
_entity_poly.pdbx_strand_id
1 'polypeptide(L)'
;MTKLRKVIGNTLTNVKIVQAIPIDEEVHVYDNSVLITETDSRGIITYANRRFINLSGFTKEELLGSPHNITRHPDMPLGLFKAMWKIITSKKVWRGYVKSLRKDGKFYWTLTYIQAKIDNKGNIIGYTASRKMAYRKSIIEAEEKYSKLKGLQNMDDAYFMSSELYHGEQLATKY
;
A
#
# COMPACT_ATOMS: atom_id res chain seq x y z
N MET A 1 7.99 -6.17 26.69
CA MET A 1 7.99 -7.27 25.69
C MET A 1 8.48 -6.73 24.36
N THR A 2 9.64 -7.17 23.88
CA THR A 2 10.19 -6.75 22.58
C THR A 2 9.35 -7.37 21.46
N LYS A 3 8.56 -6.57 20.73
CA LYS A 3 7.83 -7.06 19.55
C LYS A 3 8.85 -7.65 18.56
N LEU A 4 8.68 -8.93 18.22
CA LEU A 4 9.50 -9.60 17.20
C LEU A 4 9.42 -8.80 15.90
N ARG A 5 10.58 -8.44 15.33
CA ARG A 5 10.64 -7.69 14.08
C ARG A 5 10.29 -8.61 12.92
N LYS A 6 9.43 -8.13 12.02
CA LYS A 6 9.09 -8.86 10.80
C LYS A 6 10.32 -8.96 9.90
N VAL A 7 10.68 -10.18 9.52
CA VAL A 7 11.75 -10.46 8.55
C VAL A 7 11.12 -10.79 7.22
N ILE A 8 11.63 -10.17 6.15
CA ILE A 8 11.14 -10.31 4.79
C ILE A 8 12.26 -10.86 3.93
N GLY A 9 12.01 -11.99 3.28
CA GLY A 9 12.94 -12.57 2.31
C GLY A 9 12.73 -11.99 0.93
N ASN A 10 13.81 -11.52 0.32
CA ASN A 10 13.83 -11.16 -1.10
C ASN A 10 14.05 -12.43 -1.94
N THR A 11 13.15 -12.71 -2.88
CA THR A 11 13.18 -13.95 -3.67
C THR A 11 14.22 -13.96 -4.79
N LEU A 12 14.77 -12.79 -5.15
CA LEU A 12 15.81 -12.67 -6.18
C LEU A 12 17.21 -12.69 -5.58
N THR A 13 17.41 -12.00 -4.45
CA THR A 13 18.74 -11.82 -3.84
C THR A 13 18.98 -12.72 -2.63
N ASN A 14 17.95 -13.40 -2.12
CA ASN A 14 17.94 -14.13 -0.83
C ASN A 14 18.29 -13.27 0.40
N VAL A 15 18.37 -11.94 0.23
CA VAL A 15 18.62 -11.01 1.33
C VAL A 15 17.41 -11.01 2.26
N LYS A 16 17.68 -11.08 3.56
CA LYS A 16 16.68 -10.91 4.61
C LYS A 16 16.66 -9.45 5.05
N ILE A 17 15.51 -8.81 4.86
CA ILE A 17 15.26 -7.43 5.25
C ILE A 17 14.47 -7.46 6.56
N VAL A 18 15.04 -6.87 7.61
CA VAL A 18 14.34 -6.67 8.88
C VAL A 18 13.54 -5.37 8.77
N GLN A 19 12.22 -5.45 8.92
CA GLN A 19 11.39 -4.27 8.87
C GLN A 19 11.73 -3.32 10.02
N ALA A 20 11.80 -2.02 9.72
CA ALA A 20 12.11 -0.99 10.69
C ALA A 20 11.05 -0.91 11.80
N ILE A 21 11.47 -0.39 12.96
CA ILE A 21 10.53 0.01 14.00
C ILE A 21 9.88 1.32 13.54
N PRO A 22 8.55 1.41 13.49
CA PRO A 22 7.88 2.66 13.16
C PRO A 22 8.27 3.77 14.14
N ILE A 23 8.62 4.92 13.59
CA ILE A 23 8.70 6.18 14.30
C ILE A 23 7.56 7.08 13.80
N ASP A 24 6.95 7.84 14.70
CA ASP A 24 5.79 8.66 14.38
C ASP A 24 6.21 9.97 13.71
N GLU A 25 6.84 9.84 12.53
CA GLU A 25 7.29 10.94 11.70
C GLU A 25 6.82 10.70 10.25
N GLU A 26 5.97 11.59 9.76
CA GLU A 26 5.48 11.57 8.39
C GLU A 26 6.47 12.26 7.44
N VAL A 27 6.82 11.59 6.35
CA VAL A 27 7.56 12.18 5.24
C VAL A 27 6.57 12.77 4.25
N HIS A 28 6.47 14.08 4.22
CA HIS A 28 5.71 14.81 3.22
C HIS A 28 6.56 15.03 1.98
N VAL A 29 6.10 14.53 0.82
CA VAL A 29 6.66 14.92 -0.48
C VAL A 29 5.59 15.67 -1.23
N TYR A 30 5.77 16.98 -1.35
CA TYR A 30 4.89 17.86 -2.10
C TYR A 30 5.31 17.87 -3.58
N ASP A 31 5.11 16.77 -4.29
CA ASP A 31 5.09 16.79 -5.75
C ASP A 31 3.86 16.02 -6.27
N ASN A 32 3.34 16.42 -7.43
CA ASN A 32 2.21 15.74 -8.08
C ASN A 32 2.62 14.39 -8.71
N SER A 33 3.71 13.78 -8.23
CA SER A 33 4.23 12.55 -8.84
C SER A 33 3.38 11.33 -8.47
N VAL A 34 3.34 10.38 -9.40
CA VAL A 34 2.66 9.10 -9.22
C VAL A 34 3.69 8.06 -8.82
N LEU A 35 3.42 7.34 -7.73
CA LEU A 35 4.22 6.19 -7.33
C LEU A 35 3.66 4.95 -8.00
N ILE A 36 4.52 4.16 -8.65
CA ILE A 36 4.08 2.97 -9.40
C ILE A 36 4.89 1.77 -8.93
N THR A 37 4.20 0.69 -8.65
CA THR A 37 4.78 -0.64 -8.45
C THR A 37 3.99 -1.67 -9.24
N GLU A 38 4.68 -2.67 -9.76
CA GLU A 38 4.05 -3.88 -10.28
C GLU A 38 4.53 -5.10 -9.53
N THR A 39 3.71 -6.13 -9.58
CA THR A 39 3.97 -7.42 -8.94
C THR A 39 3.67 -8.58 -9.88
N ASP A 40 4.21 -9.76 -9.56
CA ASP A 40 3.72 -11.05 -10.06
C ASP A 40 2.37 -11.42 -9.40
N SER A 41 1.78 -12.54 -9.80
CA SER A 41 0.48 -13.00 -9.26
C SER A 41 0.52 -13.37 -7.78
N ARG A 42 1.70 -13.50 -7.17
CA ARG A 42 1.89 -13.77 -5.73
C ARG A 42 2.10 -12.48 -4.92
N GLY A 43 2.16 -11.31 -5.58
CA GLY A 43 2.41 -10.03 -4.94
C GLY A 43 3.89 -9.73 -4.68
N ILE A 44 4.80 -10.43 -5.38
CA ILE A 44 6.24 -10.14 -5.37
C ILE A 44 6.51 -8.99 -6.33
N ILE A 45 7.22 -7.95 -5.87
CA ILE A 45 7.51 -6.76 -6.68
C ILE A 45 8.40 -7.14 -7.86
N THR A 46 7.92 -6.85 -9.07
CA THR A 46 8.66 -7.01 -10.34
C THR A 46 9.11 -5.68 -10.91
N TYR A 47 8.50 -4.57 -10.48
CA TYR A 47 8.86 -3.23 -10.90
C TYR A 47 8.51 -2.21 -9.82
N ALA A 48 9.35 -1.19 -9.69
CA ALA A 48 9.08 0.02 -8.91
C ALA A 48 9.69 1.22 -9.64
N ASN A 49 8.92 2.30 -9.79
CA ASN A 49 9.45 3.51 -10.41
C ASN A 49 10.41 4.25 -9.45
N ARG A 50 11.27 5.12 -10.00
CA ARG A 50 12.26 5.90 -9.23
C ARG A 50 11.64 6.68 -8.08
N ARG A 51 10.41 7.19 -8.25
CA ARG A 51 9.69 7.93 -7.22
C ARG A 51 9.33 7.05 -6.03
N PHE A 52 8.79 5.84 -6.26
CA PHE A 52 8.51 4.88 -5.20
C PHE A 52 9.79 4.45 -4.48
N ILE A 53 10.86 4.16 -5.22
CA ILE A 53 12.18 3.80 -4.65
C ILE A 53 12.62 4.89 -3.67
N ASN A 54 12.71 6.15 -4.14
CA ASN A 54 13.15 7.28 -3.32
C ASN A 54 12.26 7.52 -2.08
N LEU A 55 10.92 7.49 -2.25
CA LEU A 55 9.99 7.74 -1.15
C LEU A 55 9.92 6.59 -0.15
N SER A 56 10.13 5.36 -0.57
CA SER A 56 10.11 4.21 0.34
C SER A 56 11.38 4.11 1.19
N GLY A 57 12.48 4.73 0.72
CA GLY A 57 13.80 4.62 1.34
C GLY A 57 14.50 3.28 1.07
N PHE A 58 13.86 2.35 0.37
CA PHE A 58 14.48 1.10 -0.07
C PHE A 58 15.22 1.29 -1.39
N THR A 59 16.30 0.55 -1.57
CA THR A 59 16.98 0.43 -2.86
C THR A 59 16.14 -0.37 -3.85
N LYS A 60 16.45 -0.26 -5.14
CA LYS A 60 15.78 -1.06 -6.18
C LYS A 60 15.99 -2.55 -5.92
N GLU A 61 17.19 -2.94 -5.53
CA GLU A 61 17.63 -4.30 -5.27
C GLU A 61 16.91 -4.91 -4.06
N GLU A 62 16.62 -4.10 -3.04
CA GLU A 62 15.81 -4.52 -1.90
C GLU A 62 14.33 -4.70 -2.26
N LEU A 63 13.80 -3.86 -3.17
CA LEU A 63 12.41 -3.89 -3.58
C LEU A 63 12.11 -5.03 -4.56
N LEU A 64 12.88 -5.16 -5.64
CA LEU A 64 12.63 -6.19 -6.65
C LEU A 64 12.85 -7.57 -6.05
N GLY A 65 11.85 -8.45 -6.15
CA GLY A 65 11.87 -9.76 -5.50
C GLY A 65 11.32 -9.78 -4.08
N SER A 66 11.03 -8.63 -3.46
CA SER A 66 10.38 -8.60 -2.15
C SER A 66 8.86 -8.64 -2.29
N PRO A 67 8.12 -9.27 -1.35
CA PRO A 67 6.68 -9.11 -1.27
C PRO A 67 6.33 -7.64 -0.99
N HIS A 68 5.24 -7.14 -1.62
CA HIS A 68 4.84 -5.73 -1.48
C HIS A 68 4.61 -5.30 -0.03
N ASN A 69 4.30 -6.24 0.86
CA ASN A 69 4.12 -5.99 2.29
C ASN A 69 5.41 -5.57 3.05
N ILE A 70 6.53 -5.35 2.35
CA ILE A 70 7.75 -4.70 2.86
C ILE A 70 7.49 -3.28 3.37
N THR A 71 6.58 -2.56 2.74
CA THR A 71 6.18 -1.21 3.16
C THR A 71 4.93 -1.20 4.05
N ARG A 72 4.47 -2.36 4.56
CA ARG A 72 3.24 -2.40 5.37
C ARG A 72 3.49 -1.77 6.74
N HIS A 73 2.78 -0.69 7.04
CA HIS A 73 2.75 -0.11 8.38
C HIS A 73 1.88 -0.96 9.33
N PRO A 74 2.31 -1.20 10.58
CA PRO A 74 1.55 -2.04 11.54
C PRO A 74 0.21 -1.43 11.99
N ASP A 75 0.05 -0.11 11.90
CA ASP A 75 -1.23 0.56 12.21
C ASP A 75 -2.35 0.25 11.19
N MET A 76 -1.99 -0.24 10.00
CA MET A 76 -2.98 -0.51 8.96
C MET A 76 -3.87 -1.70 9.33
N PRO A 77 -5.21 -1.58 9.23
CA PRO A 77 -6.11 -2.67 9.55
C PRO A 77 -5.88 -3.91 8.67
N LEU A 78 -5.83 -5.08 9.28
CA LEU A 78 -5.70 -6.35 8.55
C LEU A 78 -6.92 -6.61 7.65
N GLY A 79 -8.12 -6.23 8.10
CA GLY A 79 -9.37 -6.35 7.34
C GLY A 79 -9.32 -5.57 6.01
N LEU A 80 -8.71 -4.38 6.00
CA LEU A 80 -8.55 -3.58 4.78
C LEU A 80 -7.78 -4.35 3.70
N PHE A 81 -6.66 -4.99 4.07
CA PHE A 81 -5.88 -5.76 3.10
C PHE A 81 -6.60 -7.04 2.66
N LYS A 82 -7.45 -7.65 3.50
CA LYS A 82 -8.29 -8.78 3.07
C LYS A 82 -9.35 -8.35 2.07
N ALA A 83 -10.03 -7.23 2.32
CA ALA A 83 -10.97 -6.62 1.38
C ALA A 83 -10.29 -6.31 0.04
N MET A 84 -9.12 -5.67 0.10
CA MET A 84 -8.28 -5.39 -1.08
C MET A 84 -8.00 -6.65 -1.89
N TRP A 85 -7.50 -7.72 -1.25
CA TRP A 85 -7.23 -8.98 -1.95
C TRP A 85 -8.48 -9.56 -2.60
N LYS A 86 -9.60 -9.62 -1.86
CA LYS A 86 -10.91 -10.09 -2.37
C LYS A 86 -11.34 -9.33 -3.64
N ILE A 87 -11.15 -8.01 -3.65
CA ILE A 87 -11.51 -7.15 -4.78
C ILE A 87 -10.57 -7.38 -5.97
N ILE A 88 -9.26 -7.30 -5.80
CA ILE A 88 -8.32 -7.37 -6.92
C ILE A 88 -8.23 -8.78 -7.54
N THR A 89 -8.45 -9.84 -6.75
CA THR A 89 -8.56 -11.20 -7.29
C THR A 89 -9.86 -11.42 -8.06
N SER A 90 -10.89 -10.61 -7.81
CA SER A 90 -12.12 -10.58 -8.60
C SER A 90 -11.99 -9.74 -9.88
N LYS A 91 -10.76 -9.32 -10.25
CA LYS A 91 -10.45 -8.46 -11.41
C LYS A 91 -11.10 -7.06 -11.35
N LYS A 92 -11.49 -6.63 -10.15
CA LYS A 92 -11.97 -5.27 -9.88
C LYS A 92 -10.84 -4.38 -9.39
N VAL A 93 -10.99 -3.07 -9.54
CA VAL A 93 -10.06 -2.09 -9.00
C VAL A 93 -10.33 -1.90 -7.52
N TRP A 94 -9.29 -1.99 -6.70
CA TRP A 94 -9.35 -1.57 -5.30
C TRP A 94 -8.79 -0.16 -5.14
N ARG A 95 -9.40 0.62 -4.27
CA ARG A 95 -8.96 1.97 -3.90
C ARG A 95 -8.98 2.13 -2.38
N GLY A 96 -7.98 2.80 -1.82
CA GLY A 96 -7.98 3.11 -0.39
C GLY A 96 -6.80 3.95 0.05
N TYR A 97 -6.88 4.49 1.28
CA TYR A 97 -5.77 5.16 1.92
C TYR A 97 -4.83 4.15 2.58
N VAL A 98 -3.54 4.32 2.37
CA VAL A 98 -2.53 3.42 2.91
C VAL A 98 -1.40 4.21 3.56
N LYS A 99 -1.25 4.01 4.88
CA LYS A 99 -0.04 4.36 5.64
C LYS A 99 1.03 3.33 5.29
N SER A 100 2.10 3.80 4.66
CA SER A 100 3.23 2.96 4.26
C SER A 100 4.43 3.25 5.14
N LEU A 101 5.12 2.20 5.58
CA LEU A 101 6.34 2.27 6.37
C LEU A 101 7.55 2.35 5.44
N ARG A 102 8.45 3.29 5.73
CA ARG A 102 9.74 3.44 5.06
C ARG A 102 10.81 2.54 5.68
N LYS A 103 11.92 2.38 4.96
CA LYS A 103 13.10 1.67 5.45
C LYS A 103 13.70 2.26 6.74
N ASP A 104 13.59 3.58 6.92
CA ASP A 104 14.11 4.31 8.08
C ASP A 104 13.12 4.39 9.26
N GLY A 105 11.96 3.72 9.18
CA GLY A 105 10.95 3.71 10.22
C GLY A 105 9.92 4.84 10.13
N LYS A 106 10.18 5.88 9.33
CA LYS A 106 9.20 6.94 9.05
C LYS A 106 8.03 6.40 8.23
N PHE A 107 6.97 7.18 8.06
CA PHE A 107 5.83 6.77 7.24
C PHE A 107 5.40 7.83 6.23
N TYR A 108 4.53 7.43 5.31
CA TYR A 108 3.85 8.35 4.40
C TYR A 108 2.46 7.81 4.05
N TRP A 109 1.52 8.72 3.79
CA TRP A 109 0.15 8.39 3.40
C TRP A 109 -0.06 8.55 1.89
N THR A 110 -0.74 7.57 1.30
CA THR A 110 -1.12 7.61 -0.11
C THR A 110 -2.56 7.24 -0.32
N LEU A 111 -3.17 7.85 -1.34
CA LEU A 111 -4.32 7.27 -2.01
C LEU A 111 -3.81 6.25 -3.03
N THR A 112 -4.15 4.98 -2.81
CA THR A 112 -3.67 3.85 -3.62
C THR A 112 -4.79 3.28 -4.48
N TYR A 113 -4.47 2.95 -5.72
CA TYR A 113 -5.30 2.20 -6.66
C TYR A 113 -4.56 0.91 -7.02
N ILE A 114 -5.25 -0.22 -7.02
CA ILE A 114 -4.67 -1.53 -7.36
C ILE A 114 -5.60 -2.26 -8.32
N GLN A 115 -5.03 -2.79 -9.40
CA GLN A 115 -5.75 -3.59 -10.38
C GLN A 115 -4.95 -4.84 -10.78
N ALA A 116 -5.65 -5.89 -11.18
CA ALA A 116 -5.03 -7.07 -11.74
C ALA A 116 -4.51 -6.82 -13.17
N LYS A 117 -3.32 -7.34 -13.47
CA LYS A 117 -2.81 -7.54 -14.83
C LYS A 117 -3.33 -8.88 -15.33
N ILE A 118 -3.95 -8.89 -16.50
CA ILE A 118 -4.66 -10.06 -17.05
C ILE A 118 -4.05 -10.43 -18.39
N ASP A 119 -3.79 -11.72 -18.62
CA ASP A 119 -3.34 -12.22 -19.92
C ASP A 119 -4.50 -12.39 -20.93
N ASN A 120 -4.17 -12.82 -22.16
CA ASN A 120 -5.15 -13.08 -23.21
C ASN A 120 -6.11 -14.24 -22.91
N LYS A 121 -5.81 -15.08 -21.92
CA LYS A 121 -6.66 -16.20 -21.46
C LYS A 121 -7.52 -15.81 -20.25
N GLY A 122 -7.42 -14.57 -19.78
CA GLY A 122 -8.16 -14.10 -18.62
C GLY A 122 -7.53 -14.48 -17.28
N ASN A 123 -6.30 -14.97 -17.24
CA ASN A 123 -5.60 -15.29 -15.99
C ASN A 123 -4.95 -14.05 -15.40
N ILE A 124 -4.94 -13.95 -14.06
CA ILE A 124 -4.21 -12.90 -13.36
C ILE A 124 -2.71 -13.25 -13.38
N ILE A 125 -1.91 -12.40 -14.02
CA ILE A 125 -0.46 -12.54 -14.12
C ILE A 125 0.30 -11.59 -13.19
N GLY A 126 -0.41 -10.73 -12.47
CA GLY A 126 0.15 -9.83 -11.49
C GLY A 126 -0.77 -8.69 -11.12
N TYR A 127 -0.22 -7.69 -10.44
CA TYR A 127 -0.97 -6.50 -10.04
C TYR A 127 -0.17 -5.24 -10.30
N THR A 128 -0.86 -4.18 -10.70
CA THR A 128 -0.31 -2.83 -10.81
C THR A 128 -0.93 -1.98 -9.73
N ALA A 129 -0.08 -1.25 -9.01
CA ALA A 129 -0.51 -0.29 -8.01
C ALA A 129 0.02 1.10 -8.33
N SER A 130 -0.88 2.07 -8.48
CA SER A 130 -0.58 3.48 -8.64
C SER A 130 -1.02 4.27 -7.41
N ARG A 131 -0.27 5.30 -7.06
CA ARG A 131 -0.50 6.07 -5.83
C ARG A 131 -0.24 7.54 -6.04
N LYS A 132 -1.03 8.36 -5.36
CA LYS A 132 -0.78 9.79 -5.15
C LYS A 132 -0.70 10.07 -3.67
N MET A 133 -0.06 11.18 -3.30
CA MET A 133 -0.09 11.65 -1.92
C MET A 133 -1.53 11.90 -1.47
N ALA A 134 -1.84 11.50 -0.24
CA ALA A 134 -3.17 11.71 0.33
C ALA A 134 -3.30 13.15 0.85
N TYR A 135 -4.48 13.74 0.69
CA TYR A 135 -4.79 15.03 1.29
C TYR A 135 -4.97 14.90 2.80
N ARG A 136 -4.51 15.89 3.57
CA ARG A 136 -4.52 15.85 5.04
C ARG A 136 -5.92 15.59 5.61
N LYS A 137 -6.96 16.22 5.07
CA LYS A 137 -8.34 16.00 5.51
C LYS A 137 -8.78 14.54 5.35
N SER A 138 -8.43 13.92 4.22
CA SER A 138 -8.79 12.52 3.98
C SER A 138 -7.99 11.54 4.83
N ILE A 139 -6.75 11.88 5.21
CA ILE A 139 -5.96 11.10 6.16
C ILE A 139 -6.67 11.06 7.52
N ILE A 140 -7.10 12.21 8.04
CA ILE A 140 -7.81 12.30 9.33
C ILE A 140 -9.06 11.42 9.33
N GLU A 141 -9.90 11.53 8.28
CA GLU A 141 -11.10 10.70 8.14
C GLU A 141 -10.77 9.19 8.06
N ALA A 142 -9.70 8.82 7.36
CA ALA A 142 -9.25 7.44 7.26
C ALA A 142 -8.75 6.91 8.61
N GLU A 143 -7.97 7.69 9.35
CA GLU A 143 -7.45 7.34 10.67
C GLU A 143 -8.57 7.09 11.67
N GLU A 144 -9.57 7.99 11.73
CA GLU A 144 -10.74 7.82 12.58
C GLU A 144 -11.49 6.51 12.26
N LYS A 145 -11.69 6.20 10.97
CA LYS A 145 -12.34 4.95 10.56
C LYS A 145 -11.50 3.73 10.90
N TYR A 146 -10.20 3.76 10.61
CA TYR A 146 -9.30 2.64 10.90
C TYR A 146 -9.14 2.38 12.40
N SER A 147 -9.30 3.40 13.25
CA SER A 147 -9.31 3.20 14.70
C SER A 147 -10.51 2.38 15.19
N LYS A 148 -11.65 2.43 14.48
CA LYS A 148 -12.90 1.71 14.78
C LYS A 148 -12.93 0.34 14.11
N LEU A 149 -12.44 0.26 12.87
CA LEU A 149 -12.46 -0.93 12.02
C LEU A 149 -11.18 -1.78 12.16
N LYS A 150 -10.74 -2.03 13.39
CA LYS A 150 -9.54 -2.83 13.65
C LYS A 150 -9.80 -4.32 13.43
N GLY A 151 -8.79 -5.06 12.99
CA GLY A 151 -8.86 -6.53 12.89
C GLY A 151 -9.51 -7.07 11.61
N LEU A 152 -9.67 -8.40 11.56
CA LEU A 152 -10.13 -9.15 10.38
C LEU A 152 -11.65 -9.24 10.28
N GLN A 153 -12.36 -9.15 11.40
CA GLN A 153 -13.82 -9.20 11.46
C GLN A 153 -14.50 -8.08 10.66
N ASN A 154 -13.78 -6.99 10.39
CA ASN A 154 -14.25 -5.85 9.62
C ASN A 154 -13.92 -5.96 8.11
N MET A 155 -13.45 -7.11 7.61
CA MET A 155 -13.01 -7.21 6.20
C MET A 155 -14.14 -6.99 5.19
N ASP A 156 -15.39 -7.26 5.57
CA ASP A 156 -16.56 -7.04 4.71
C ASP A 156 -17.25 -5.71 5.01
N ASP A 157 -16.65 -4.84 5.84
CA ASP A 157 -17.17 -3.50 6.09
C ASP A 157 -17.30 -2.72 4.77
N ALA A 158 -18.43 -2.03 4.59
CA ALA A 158 -18.74 -1.29 3.38
C ALA A 158 -17.65 -0.26 3.04
N TYR A 159 -16.97 0.30 4.04
CA TYR A 159 -15.87 1.22 3.83
C TYR A 159 -14.66 0.55 3.17
N PHE A 160 -14.32 -0.70 3.52
CA PHE A 160 -13.20 -1.42 2.91
C PHE A 160 -13.56 -2.04 1.57
N MET A 161 -14.84 -2.36 1.37
CA MET A 161 -15.35 -3.02 0.17
C MET A 161 -15.80 -2.05 -0.93
N SER A 162 -15.96 -0.76 -0.62
CA SER A 162 -16.38 0.24 -1.59
C SER A 162 -15.33 0.49 -2.67
N SER A 163 -15.77 0.45 -3.93
CA SER A 163 -14.95 0.83 -5.10
C SER A 163 -15.21 2.26 -5.57
N GLU A 164 -16.26 2.92 -5.05
CA GLU A 164 -16.79 4.18 -5.58
C GLU A 164 -16.36 5.43 -4.81
N LEU A 165 -15.73 5.28 -3.65
CA LEU A 165 -15.42 6.45 -2.84
C LEU A 165 -14.20 7.21 -3.39
N TYR A 166 -14.49 8.23 -4.20
CA TYR A 166 -13.68 9.43 -4.31
C TYR A 166 -13.60 10.13 -2.95
N HIS A 167 -12.78 9.60 -2.06
CA HIS A 167 -12.36 10.37 -0.91
C HIS A 167 -11.49 11.52 -1.41
N GLY A 168 -12.01 12.75 -1.33
CA GLY A 168 -11.23 13.99 -1.47
C GLY A 168 -11.38 14.78 -2.77
N GLU A 169 -12.03 14.31 -3.84
CA GLU A 169 -12.12 15.11 -5.09
C GLU A 169 -13.06 16.31 -4.99
N GLN A 170 -14.04 16.30 -4.08
CA GLN A 170 -14.84 17.50 -3.81
C GLN A 170 -14.03 18.63 -3.14
N LEU A 171 -12.77 18.37 -2.76
CA LEU A 171 -11.90 19.36 -2.12
C LEU A 171 -10.71 19.79 -2.99
N ALA A 172 -10.45 19.11 -4.12
CA ALA A 172 -9.33 19.42 -5.01
C ALA A 172 -9.74 20.27 -6.23
N THR A 173 -11.04 20.46 -6.47
CA THR A 173 -11.58 21.31 -7.56
C THR A 173 -12.11 22.66 -7.07
N LYS A 174 -11.89 23.01 -5.79
CA LYS A 174 -12.23 24.32 -5.22
C LYS A 174 -10.97 25.09 -4.79
N TYR A 175 -10.05 25.32 -5.72
CA TYR A 175 -9.17 26.50 -5.75
C TYR A 175 -8.86 26.84 -7.21
#